data_AF-A0A1I8PV46-F1
#
_entry.id   AF-A0A1I8PV46-F1
#
_cell.length_a   1.000
_cell.length_b   1.000
_cell.length_c   1.000
_cell.angle_alpha   90.00
_cell.angle_beta   90.00
_cell.angle_gamma   90.00
#
_symmetry.space_group_name_H-M   'P 1'
#
loop_
_entity.id
_entity.type
_entity.pdbx_description
1 polymer ?
#
loop_
_entity_poly.entity_id
_entity_poly.type
_entity_poly.pdbx_seq_one_letter_code
_entity_poly.pdbx_strand_id
1 'polypeptide(L)'
;MSWGETLTYLTLGNPISQAVLTSASAVLNGAGLKPKQQVKDVVVMPPKSLKLWENAGSSYHFVRLAGLSGATAVIMGAYGKHYLVKIVDAKEQTESKAVFETANRFHFLHSFALLAMPLARRPVLTGSLMAAGTIMFSGPMYYRALTGDKKFTQIATCGGFCLIAAWLSLLF
;
A
#
# COMPACT_ATOMS: atom_id res chain seq x y z
N MET A 1 19.37 7.23 13.11
CA MET A 1 20.64 6.67 13.59
C MET A 1 21.56 7.83 13.93
N SER A 2 21.99 7.90 15.19
CA SER A 2 22.93 8.92 15.66
C SER A 2 24.35 8.57 15.21
N TRP A 3 25.20 9.56 14.94
CA TRP A 3 26.61 9.36 14.54
C TRP A 3 27.40 8.44 15.50
N GLY A 4 27.05 8.43 16.79
CA GLY A 4 27.65 7.52 17.77
C GLY A 4 27.29 6.05 17.54
N GLU A 5 26.08 5.75 17.10
CA GLU A 5 25.64 4.38 16.80
C GLU A 5 26.33 3.83 15.55
N THR A 6 26.54 4.67 14.54
CA THR A 6 27.24 4.31 13.31
C THR A 6 28.72 4.01 13.57
N LEU A 7 29.39 4.81 14.40
CA LEU A 7 30.78 4.56 14.79
C LEU A 7 30.90 3.29 15.64
N THR A 8 29.96 3.04 16.53
CA THR A 8 29.92 1.82 17.33
C THR A 8 29.69 0.58 16.44
N TYR A 9 28.84 0.69 15.42
CA TYR A 9 28.60 -0.37 14.45
C TYR A 9 29.82 -0.62 13.53
N LEU A 10 30.48 0.43 13.06
CA LEU A 10 31.68 0.30 12.20
C LEU A 10 32.87 -0.28 12.97
N THR A 11 33.00 0.06 14.25
CA THR A 11 34.13 -0.38 15.09
C THR A 11 33.89 -1.77 15.70
N LEU A 12 32.67 -2.08 16.16
CA LEU A 12 32.37 -3.32 16.90
C LEU A 12 31.39 -4.27 16.19
N GLY A 13 30.62 -3.79 15.22
CA GLY A 13 29.60 -4.58 14.52
C GLY A 13 30.05 -5.18 13.18
N ASN A 14 31.23 -4.80 12.67
CA ASN A 14 31.75 -5.31 11.40
C ASN A 14 32.41 -6.69 11.60
N PRO A 15 32.07 -7.73 10.80
CA PRO A 15 32.74 -9.03 10.87
C PRO A 15 34.27 -8.94 10.72
N ILE A 16 34.77 -7.94 9.98
CA ILE A 16 36.21 -7.71 9.81
C ILE A 16 36.85 -7.25 11.12
N SER A 17 36.21 -6.36 11.88
CA SER A 17 36.78 -5.89 13.16
C SER A 17 36.73 -6.98 14.24
N GLN A 18 35.68 -7.79 14.25
CA GLN A 18 35.59 -8.96 15.12
C GLN A 18 36.68 -10.00 14.80
N ALA A 19 36.99 -10.24 13.52
CA ALA A 19 38.07 -11.12 13.08
C ALA A 19 39.47 -10.58 13.48
N VAL A 20 39.70 -9.26 13.36
CA VAL A 20 40.93 -8.61 13.83
C VAL A 20 41.08 -8.68 15.35
N LEU A 21 39.98 -8.49 16.10
CA LEU A 21 39.99 -8.58 17.57
C LEU A 21 40.22 -10.02 18.07
N THR A 22 39.65 -11.03 17.39
CA THR A 22 39.87 -12.45 17.72
C THR A 22 41.28 -12.92 17.37
N SER A 23 41.84 -12.47 16.25
CA SER A 23 43.23 -12.75 15.91
C SER A 23 44.22 -12.06 16.85
N ALA A 24 43.99 -10.79 17.19
CA ALA A 24 44.82 -10.06 18.15
C ALA A 24 44.79 -10.69 19.56
N SER A 25 43.61 -11.11 20.02
CA SER A 25 43.48 -11.82 21.31
C SER A 25 44.08 -13.24 21.28
N ALA A 26 44.05 -13.94 20.15
CA ALA A 26 44.73 -15.24 20.00
C ALA A 26 46.26 -15.10 20.07
N VAL A 27 46.83 -14.06 19.45
CA VAL A 27 48.28 -13.76 19.52
C VAL A 27 48.70 -13.37 20.95
N LEU A 28 47.89 -12.55 21.64
CA LEU A 28 48.14 -12.17 23.03
C LEU A 28 48.08 -13.37 23.98
N ASN A 29 47.12 -14.29 23.77
CA ASN A 29 47.03 -15.53 24.54
C ASN A 29 48.20 -16.49 24.26
N GLY A 30 48.69 -16.54 23.02
CA GLY A 30 49.91 -17.28 22.66
C GLY A 30 51.18 -16.71 23.31
N ALA A 31 51.19 -15.40 23.60
CA ALA A 31 52.26 -14.73 24.34
C ALA A 31 52.14 -14.86 25.88
N GLY A 32 51.20 -15.66 26.39
CA GLY A 32 51.04 -15.95 27.83
C GLY A 32 50.38 -14.83 28.65
N LEU A 33 49.96 -13.73 28.01
CA LEU A 33 49.20 -12.65 28.66
C LEU A 33 47.71 -12.96 28.52
N LYS A 34 47.06 -13.38 29.62
CA LYS A 34 45.61 -13.59 29.66
C LYS A 34 44.91 -12.26 29.99
N PRO A 35 44.24 -11.58 29.04
CA PRO A 35 43.42 -10.44 29.38
C PRO A 35 42.16 -10.96 30.10
N LYS A 36 41.78 -10.33 31.21
CA LYS A 36 40.51 -10.58 31.90
C LYS A 36 39.36 -10.05 31.04
N GLN A 37 38.98 -10.81 30.02
CA GLN A 37 37.97 -10.39 29.06
C GLN A 37 36.59 -10.62 29.68
N GLN A 38 36.00 -9.57 30.23
CA GLN A 38 34.54 -9.53 30.40
C GLN A 38 33.94 -9.52 29.00
N VAL A 39 33.60 -10.71 28.51
CA VAL A 39 32.67 -10.86 27.41
C VAL A 39 31.35 -10.33 27.95
N LYS A 40 31.11 -9.01 27.82
CA LYS A 40 29.73 -8.54 27.76
C LYS A 40 29.20 -9.23 26.52
N ASP A 41 28.36 -10.23 26.72
CA ASP A 41 27.49 -10.74 25.68
C ASP A 41 26.74 -9.53 25.16
N VAL A 42 27.28 -8.91 24.11
CA VAL A 42 26.55 -7.94 23.32
C VAL A 42 25.50 -8.82 22.69
N VAL A 43 24.34 -8.87 23.33
CA VAL A 43 23.12 -9.43 22.77
C VAL A 43 22.91 -8.63 21.49
N VAL A 44 23.46 -9.13 20.39
CA VAL A 44 23.16 -8.67 19.05
C VAL A 44 21.69 -8.97 18.93
N MET A 45 20.85 -7.96 19.20
CA MET A 45 19.42 -8.10 18.99
C MET A 45 19.30 -8.55 17.54
N PRO A 46 18.72 -9.74 17.26
CA PRO A 46 18.53 -10.17 15.89
C PRO A 46 17.81 -9.03 15.16
N PRO A 47 18.16 -8.72 13.91
CA PRO A 47 17.51 -7.64 13.17
C PRO A 47 16.01 -7.85 13.31
N LYS A 48 15.32 -6.88 13.94
CA LYS A 48 13.89 -6.99 14.21
C LYS A 48 13.21 -7.38 12.91
N SER A 49 12.70 -8.61 12.82
CA SER A 49 12.05 -9.08 11.61
C SER A 49 10.94 -8.08 11.31
N LEU A 50 11.08 -7.31 10.23
CA LEU A 50 10.04 -6.39 9.79
C LEU A 50 8.88 -7.25 9.29
N LYS A 51 8.06 -7.74 10.23
CA LYS A 51 6.82 -8.43 9.93
C LYS A 51 5.90 -7.39 9.31
N LEU A 52 5.85 -7.35 7.98
CA LEU A 52 5.06 -6.39 7.22
C LEU A 52 3.59 -6.39 7.67
N TRP A 53 3.08 -7.54 8.10
CA TRP A 53 1.73 -7.68 8.64
C TRP A 53 1.55 -7.10 10.06
N GLU A 54 2.59 -7.05 10.90
CA GLU A 54 2.52 -6.36 12.21
C GLU A 54 2.48 -4.84 12.00
N ASN A 55 3.26 -4.30 11.06
CA ASN A 55 3.25 -2.86 10.75
C ASN A 55 2.01 -2.41 9.97
N ALA A 56 1.49 -3.25 9.06
CA ALA A 56 0.22 -2.99 8.37
C ALA A 56 -1.00 -3.09 9.32
N GLY A 57 -0.81 -3.63 10.52
CA GLY A 57 -1.89 -3.99 11.44
C GLY A 57 -2.58 -2.82 12.15
N SER A 58 -2.08 -1.59 12.06
CA SER A 58 -2.79 -0.43 12.63
C SER A 58 -4.03 -0.03 11.80
N SER A 59 -4.17 -0.54 10.57
CA SER A 59 -5.15 -0.08 9.58
C SER A 59 -5.90 -1.21 8.86
N TYR A 60 -6.22 -2.30 9.55
CA TYR A 60 -6.95 -3.46 8.99
C TYR A 60 -8.29 -3.09 8.33
N HIS A 61 -8.94 -2.01 8.78
CA HIS A 61 -10.21 -1.55 8.22
C HIS A 61 -10.11 -1.18 6.73
N PHE A 62 -9.02 -0.54 6.30
CA PHE A 62 -8.85 -0.17 4.90
C PHE A 62 -8.60 -1.38 4.00
N VAL A 63 -7.88 -2.39 4.48
CA VAL A 63 -7.68 -3.64 3.74
C VAL A 63 -9.01 -4.38 3.55
N ARG A 64 -9.89 -4.38 4.57
CA ARG A 64 -11.25 -4.95 4.45
C ARG A 64 -12.10 -4.18 3.45
N LEU A 65 -12.05 -2.84 3.49
CA LEU A 65 -12.73 -1.98 2.52
C LEU A 65 -12.21 -2.21 1.11
N ALA A 66 -10.89 -2.35 0.93
CA ALA A 66 -10.27 -2.69 -0.35
C ALA A 66 -10.77 -4.03 -0.90
N GLY A 67 -10.87 -5.04 -0.02
CA GLY A 67 -11.41 -6.35 -0.38
C GLY A 67 -12.88 -6.28 -0.81
N LEU A 68 -13.72 -5.53 -0.08
CA LEU A 68 -15.12 -5.32 -0.43
C LEU A 68 -15.26 -4.55 -1.75
N SER A 69 -14.48 -3.48 -1.94
CA SER A 69 -14.46 -2.68 -3.16
C SER A 69 -13.99 -3.51 -4.36
N GLY A 70 -12.93 -4.30 -4.20
CA GLY A 70 -12.47 -5.23 -5.24
C GLY A 70 -13.51 -6.29 -5.59
N ALA A 71 -14.17 -6.89 -4.61
CA ALA A 71 -15.23 -7.87 -4.84
C ALA A 71 -16.40 -7.26 -5.62
N THR A 72 -16.85 -6.06 -5.24
CA THR A 72 -17.90 -5.34 -5.96
C THR A 72 -17.47 -4.95 -7.37
N ALA A 73 -16.22 -4.56 -7.59
CA ALA A 73 -15.67 -4.31 -8.92
C ALA A 73 -15.69 -5.56 -9.81
N VAL A 74 -15.35 -6.74 -9.27
CA VAL A 74 -15.44 -8.01 -10.01
C VAL A 74 -16.87 -8.34 -10.40
N ILE A 75 -17.81 -8.23 -9.46
CA ILE A 75 -19.24 -8.48 -9.71
C ILE A 75 -19.75 -7.52 -10.78
N MET A 76 -19.43 -6.23 -10.67
CA MET A 76 -19.86 -5.23 -11.63
C MET A 76 -19.24 -5.48 -13.01
N GLY A 77 -17.94 -5.79 -13.09
CA GLY A 77 -17.26 -6.15 -14.33
C GLY A 77 -17.90 -7.35 -15.05
N ALA A 78 -18.26 -8.40 -14.30
CA ALA A 78 -18.98 -9.55 -14.85
C ALA A 78 -20.39 -9.15 -15.32
N TYR A 79 -21.13 -8.40 -14.50
CA TYR A 79 -22.48 -7.93 -14.82
C TYR A 79 -22.52 -7.08 -16.08
N GLY A 80 -21.58 -6.15 -16.23
CA GLY A 80 -21.50 -5.26 -17.38
C GLY A 80 -21.37 -6.00 -18.70
N LYS A 81 -20.50 -7.02 -18.76
CA LYS A 81 -20.32 -7.82 -19.98
C LYS A 81 -21.60 -8.52 -20.44
N HIS A 82 -22.43 -8.99 -19.52
CA HIS A 82 -23.67 -9.68 -19.86
C HIS A 82 -24.85 -8.73 -20.13
N TYR A 83 -24.93 -7.62 -19.39
CA TYR A 83 -26.07 -6.70 -19.50
C TYR A 83 -25.93 -5.73 -20.67
N LEU A 84 -24.73 -5.16 -20.88
CA LEU A 84 -24.50 -4.16 -21.93
C LEU A 84 -24.68 -4.71 -23.34
N VAL A 85 -24.53 -6.02 -23.56
CA VAL A 85 -24.76 -6.66 -24.86
C VAL A 85 -26.24 -6.68 -25.24
N LYS A 86 -27.16 -6.52 -24.28
CA LYS A 86 -28.61 -6.53 -24.52
C LYS A 86 -29.16 -5.17 -24.99
N ILE A 87 -28.35 -4.12 -25.00
CA ILE A 87 -28.74 -2.80 -25.51
C ILE A 87 -28.96 -2.92 -27.03
N VAL A 88 -30.15 -2.52 -27.49
CA VAL A 88 -30.62 -2.68 -28.88
C VAL A 88 -29.98 -1.66 -29.82
N ASP A 89 -29.82 -0.41 -29.37
CA ASP A 89 -29.15 0.63 -30.16
C ASP A 89 -27.63 0.43 -30.14
N ALA A 90 -27.03 0.24 -31.31
CA ALA A 90 -25.60 -0.04 -31.46
C ALA A 90 -24.70 1.14 -31.01
N LYS A 91 -25.16 2.38 -31.19
CA LYS A 91 -24.41 3.58 -30.79
C LYS A 91 -24.46 3.74 -29.27
N GLU A 92 -25.65 3.61 -28.69
CA GLU A 92 -25.83 3.64 -27.23
C GLU A 92 -25.07 2.49 -26.56
N GLN A 93 -25.11 1.30 -27.15
CA GLN A 93 -24.38 0.15 -26.65
C GLN A 93 -22.87 0.43 -26.57
N THR A 94 -22.30 1.04 -27.61
CA THR A 94 -20.87 1.32 -27.68
C THR A 94 -20.46 2.37 -26.64
N GLU A 95 -21.22 3.46 -26.51
CA GLU A 95 -20.98 4.49 -25.51
C GLU A 95 -21.10 3.95 -24.07
N SER A 96 -22.18 3.20 -23.79
CA SER A 96 -22.41 2.60 -22.49
C SER A 96 -21.33 1.59 -22.11
N LYS A 97 -20.87 0.76 -23.05
CA LYS A 97 -19.73 -0.15 -22.83
C LYS A 97 -18.45 0.61 -22.48
N ALA A 98 -18.15 1.69 -23.21
CA ALA A 98 -16.95 2.50 -22.95
C ALA A 98 -16.99 3.18 -21.58
N VAL A 99 -18.14 3.75 -21.20
CA VAL A 99 -18.33 4.38 -19.89
C VAL A 99 -18.22 3.35 -18.76
N PHE A 100 -18.85 2.18 -18.92
CA PHE A 100 -18.82 1.11 -17.93
C PHE A 100 -17.39 0.56 -17.72
N GLU A 101 -16.68 0.31 -18.81
CA GLU A 101 -15.30 -0.19 -18.76
C GLU A 101 -14.38 0.83 -18.08
N THR A 102 -14.58 2.12 -18.36
CA THR A 102 -13.85 3.20 -17.68
C THR A 102 -14.16 3.23 -16.18
N ALA A 103 -15.44 3.15 -15.80
CA ALA A 103 -15.85 3.10 -14.40
C ALA A 103 -15.23 1.88 -13.68
N ASN A 104 -15.23 0.72 -14.32
CA ASN A 104 -14.68 -0.51 -13.77
C ASN A 104 -13.17 -0.47 -13.59
N ARG A 105 -12.44 0.06 -14.58
CA ARG A 105 -10.99 0.26 -14.47
C ARG A 105 -10.64 1.18 -13.29
N PHE A 106 -11.34 2.31 -13.17
CA PHE A 106 -11.14 3.22 -12.05
C PHE A 106 -11.50 2.56 -10.70
N HIS A 107 -12.59 1.79 -10.64
CA HIS A 107 -12.98 1.08 -9.42
C HIS A 107 -11.89 0.10 -8.96
N PHE A 108 -11.32 -0.69 -9.88
CA PHE A 108 -10.23 -1.63 -9.58
C PHE A 108 -8.94 -0.91 -9.16
N LEU A 109 -8.52 0.10 -9.92
CA LEU A 109 -7.27 0.83 -9.63
C LEU A 109 -7.30 1.45 -8.22
N HIS A 110 -8.42 2.06 -7.84
CA HIS A 110 -8.54 2.66 -6.52
C HIS A 110 -8.80 1.63 -5.41
N SER A 111 -9.35 0.45 -5.74
CA SER A 111 -9.40 -0.69 -4.81
C SER A 111 -8.00 -1.21 -4.47
N PHE A 112 -7.10 -1.31 -5.46
CA PHE A 112 -5.71 -1.67 -5.23
C PHE A 112 -4.95 -0.57 -4.48
N ALA A 113 -5.22 0.70 -4.79
CA ALA A 113 -4.69 1.81 -4.02
C ALA A 113 -5.14 1.73 -2.54
N LEU A 114 -6.42 1.44 -2.28
CA LEU A 114 -6.99 1.20 -0.95
C LEU A 114 -6.26 0.09 -0.19
N LEU A 115 -5.87 -0.98 -0.88
CA LEU A 115 -5.11 -2.08 -0.29
C LEU A 115 -3.70 -1.64 0.17
N ALA A 116 -3.09 -0.70 -0.55
CA ALA A 116 -1.80 -0.11 -0.19
C ALA A 116 -1.89 1.00 0.87
N MET A 117 -3.09 1.44 1.28
CA MET A 117 -3.26 2.54 2.24
C MET A 117 -2.56 2.39 3.58
N PRO A 118 -2.43 1.19 4.19
CA PRO A 118 -1.68 1.04 5.45
C PRO A 118 -0.21 1.46 5.36
N LEU A 119 0.36 1.58 4.16
CA LEU A 119 1.74 2.06 3.95
C LEU A 119 1.84 3.58 3.90
N ALA A 120 0.71 4.31 3.79
CA ALA A 120 0.69 5.76 3.72
C ALA A 120 1.01 6.40 5.09
N ARG A 121 1.57 7.61 5.06
CA ARG A 121 1.89 8.37 6.28
C ARG A 121 0.64 8.78 7.08
N ARG A 122 -0.48 9.03 6.39
CA ARG A 122 -1.79 9.38 6.98
C ARG A 122 -2.89 8.48 6.43
N PRO A 123 -2.93 7.19 6.82
CA PRO A 123 -3.79 6.19 6.19
C PRO A 123 -5.29 6.50 6.33
N VAL A 124 -5.71 7.15 7.43
CA VAL A 124 -7.12 7.48 7.66
C VAL A 124 -7.63 8.55 6.69
N LEU A 125 -6.85 9.62 6.49
CA LEU A 125 -7.22 10.72 5.61
C LEU A 125 -7.20 10.27 4.16
N THR A 126 -6.08 9.70 3.70
CA THR A 126 -5.95 9.24 2.31
C THR A 126 -6.93 8.11 2.00
N GLY A 127 -7.09 7.14 2.91
CA GLY A 127 -7.99 6.01 2.73
C GLY A 127 -9.47 6.40 2.70
N SER A 128 -9.90 7.37 3.53
CA SER A 128 -11.29 7.86 3.50
C SER A 128 -11.60 8.64 2.24
N LEU A 129 -10.70 9.54 1.78
CA LEU A 129 -10.85 10.23 0.50
C LEU A 129 -10.85 9.23 -0.67
N MET A 130 -9.98 8.21 -0.63
CA MET A 130 -9.90 7.20 -1.67
C MET A 130 -11.21 6.38 -1.77
N ALA A 131 -11.73 5.90 -0.63
CA ALA A 131 -12.98 5.15 -0.60
C ALA A 131 -14.18 6.00 -1.02
N ALA A 132 -14.31 7.21 -0.48
CA ALA A 132 -15.41 8.11 -0.79
C ALA A 132 -15.38 8.53 -2.27
N GLY A 133 -14.20 8.90 -2.79
CA GLY A 133 -14.00 9.25 -4.19
C GLY A 133 -14.31 8.09 -5.13
N THR A 134 -13.92 6.87 -4.79
CA THR A 134 -14.19 5.67 -5.59
C THR A 134 -15.68 5.41 -5.72
N ILE A 135 -16.44 5.53 -4.62
CA ILE A 135 -17.89 5.33 -4.60
C ILE A 135 -18.59 6.44 -5.39
N MET A 136 -18.23 7.71 -5.14
CA MET A 136 -18.83 8.86 -5.83
C MET A 136 -18.48 8.92 -7.32
N PHE A 137 -17.33 8.41 -7.74
CA PHE A 137 -16.96 8.34 -9.15
C PHE A 137 -17.60 7.14 -9.84
N SER A 138 -17.38 5.94 -9.30
CA SER A 138 -17.74 4.69 -9.97
C SER A 138 -19.24 4.43 -9.94
N GLY A 139 -19.92 4.74 -8.83
CA GLY A 139 -21.37 4.50 -8.67
C GLY A 139 -22.22 5.22 -9.72
N PRO A 140 -22.14 6.56 -9.84
CA PRO A 140 -22.84 7.33 -10.87
C PRO A 140 -22.47 6.93 -12.30
N MET A 141 -21.21 6.56 -12.55
CA MET A 141 -20.76 6.13 -13.89
C MET A 141 -21.35 4.77 -14.28
N TYR A 142 -21.45 3.83 -13.34
CA TYR A 142 -22.19 2.58 -13.56
C TYR A 142 -23.67 2.83 -13.81
N TYR A 143 -24.31 3.72 -13.02
CA TYR A 143 -25.71 4.08 -13.22
C TYR A 143 -25.95 4.67 -14.61
N ARG A 144 -25.08 5.59 -15.05
CA ARG A 144 -25.13 6.18 -16.39
C ARG A 144 -24.96 5.13 -17.47
N ALA A 145 -24.04 4.19 -17.31
CA ALA A 145 -23.81 3.14 -18.29
C ALA A 145 -24.96 2.12 -18.40
N LEU A 146 -25.75 1.95 -17.33
CA LEU A 146 -26.90 1.02 -17.34
C LEU A 146 -28.22 1.68 -17.75
N THR A 147 -28.40 2.96 -17.40
CA THR A 147 -29.68 3.68 -17.58
C THR A 147 -29.63 4.68 -18.74
N GLY A 148 -28.45 5.04 -19.23
CA GLY A 148 -28.26 6.12 -20.22
C GLY A 148 -28.46 7.54 -19.66
N ASP A 149 -29.05 7.69 -18.47
CA ASP A 149 -29.33 8.99 -17.84
C ASP A 149 -28.04 9.67 -17.32
N LYS A 150 -27.85 10.94 -17.68
CA LYS A 150 -26.66 11.76 -17.40
C LYS A 150 -26.80 12.62 -16.14
N LYS A 151 -27.93 12.58 -15.43
CA LYS A 151 -28.19 13.43 -14.26
C LYS A 151 -27.10 13.39 -13.18
N PHE A 152 -26.52 12.23 -12.91
CA PHE A 152 -25.54 12.06 -11.84
C PHE A 152 -24.09 12.34 -12.25
N THR A 153 -23.85 12.88 -13.46
CA THR A 153 -22.49 13.14 -13.97
C THR A 153 -21.74 14.16 -13.11
N GLN A 154 -22.43 15.15 -12.52
CA GLN A 154 -21.79 16.14 -11.63
C GLN A 154 -21.19 15.50 -10.36
N ILE A 155 -21.86 14.47 -9.82
CA ILE A 155 -21.37 13.72 -8.66
C ILE A 155 -20.11 12.94 -9.04
N ALA A 156 -20.09 12.34 -10.24
CA ALA A 156 -18.90 11.66 -10.74
C ALA A 156 -17.69 12.61 -10.83
N THR A 157 -17.89 13.83 -11.34
CA THR A 157 -16.81 14.84 -11.41
C THR A 157 -16.30 15.22 -10.02
N CYS A 158 -17.19 15.41 -9.05
CA CYS A 158 -16.81 15.65 -7.65
C CYS A 158 -16.00 14.49 -7.07
N GLY A 159 -16.42 13.24 -7.34
CA GLY A 159 -15.68 12.04 -6.99
C GLY A 159 -14.28 12.01 -7.61
N GLY A 160 -14.14 12.43 -8.87
CA GLY A 160 -12.84 12.57 -9.54
C GLY A 160 -11.90 13.56 -8.83
N PHE A 161 -12.40 14.72 -8.42
CA PHE A 161 -11.60 15.67 -7.63
C PHE A 161 -11.19 15.08 -6.27
N CYS A 162 -12.08 14.34 -5.62
CA CYS A 162 -11.78 13.64 -4.37
C CYS A 162 -10.67 12.59 -4.56
N LEU A 163 -10.68 11.84 -5.67
CA LEU A 163 -9.63 10.89 -6.01
C LEU A 163 -8.29 11.59 -6.27
N ILE A 164 -8.28 12.71 -6.98
CA ILE A 164 -7.07 13.52 -7.19
C ILE A 164 -6.50 13.98 -5.84
N ALA A 165 -7.35 14.52 -4.97
CA ALA A 165 -6.95 14.93 -3.62
C ALA A 165 -6.42 13.75 -2.78
N ALA A 166 -7.00 12.55 -2.92
CA ALA A 166 -6.53 11.33 -2.26
C ALA A 166 -5.09 11.00 -2.71
N TRP A 167 -4.82 11.01 -4.02
CA TRP A 167 -3.47 10.78 -4.55
C TRP A 167 -2.47 11.85 -4.12
N LEU A 168 -2.85 13.13 -4.14
CA LEU A 168 -2.00 14.22 -3.66
C LEU A 168 -1.71 14.12 -2.16
N SER A 169 -2.65 13.63 -1.37
CA SER A 169 -2.45 13.46 0.08
C SER A 169 -1.36 12.44 0.42
N LEU A 170 -0.98 11.55 -0.51
CA LEU A 170 0.14 10.63 -0.33
C LEU A 170 1.51 11.34 -0.31
N LEU A 171 1.61 12.57 -0.80
CA LEU A 171 2.84 13.34 -0.81
C LEU A 171 3.24 13.85 0.59
N PHE A 172 2.32 13.87 1.56
CA PHE A 172 2.47 14.56 2.84
C PHE A 172 2.31 13.63 4.05
#